data_AF-A0A9P3H6N5-F1
#
_entry.id   AF-A0A9P3H6N5-F1
#
_cell.length_a   1.000
_cell.length_b   1.000
_cell.length_c   1.000
_cell.angle_alpha   90.00
_cell.angle_beta   90.00
_cell.angle_gamma   90.00
#
_symmetry.space_group_name_H-M   'P 1'
#
loop_
_entity.id
_entity.type
_entity.pdbx_description
1 polymer ?
#
loop_
_entity_poly.entity_id
_entity_poly.type
_entity_poly.pdbx_seq_one_letter_code
_entity_poly.pdbx_strand_id
1 'polypeptide(L)'
;MAMSLDAQQVMLAQSWTEDSGVDPTGYWMAEKLDGIRAYFDGTNFYSRAGNKFTVPSFFSEHLPKDQPLDGELWLGRGRFQQCTSIVKNQKAARADEWKEMTYLVFDAPKLDVVYEKRLDYLRSIMPTYGKDLIQGSGYSGNVPPHARLVPVQKCVSKSHLLRELDHVQTHGGEGIMLRAPRSRYEFKRSKTLLKVKTFFDEEAIVVGIQKGSGKHSHRMGHLEVKTPDGRAFSVGTGFTDAQRDKPPKVGTVITYKFQELSTRLNPRFPSFVGERIDVQWADYCRTYKPPTLKQATPAKVVSLLKQKSLIFQDGDDGDDDDVVISKTTTIITVKDGDDSDKDGISPATPATSSSSSGPTSTPQKRGAVDNDDKDDNLPLCKYGVNCYRKNPDHLKQYSHPHKKARS
;
A
#
# COMPACT_ATOMS: atom_id res chain seq x y z
N MET A 1 -34.64 5.67 3.17
CA MET A 1 -33.77 4.46 3.13
C MET A 1 -33.29 4.17 4.53
N ALA A 2 -33.35 2.91 4.98
CA ALA A 2 -32.81 2.52 6.28
C ALA A 2 -31.29 2.72 6.30
N MET A 3 -30.80 3.54 7.24
CA MET A 3 -29.37 3.73 7.49
C MET A 3 -28.89 2.74 8.55
N SER A 4 -27.68 2.22 8.41
CA SER A 4 -27.05 1.37 9.43
C SER A 4 -26.20 2.21 10.39
N LEU A 5 -26.57 2.21 11.67
CA LEU A 5 -25.78 2.85 12.74
C LEU A 5 -24.47 2.10 13.00
N ASP A 6 -24.50 0.76 12.95
CA ASP A 6 -23.30 -0.07 13.09
C ASP A 6 -22.25 0.27 12.02
N ALA A 7 -22.68 0.49 10.77
CA ALA A 7 -21.79 0.87 9.68
C ALA A 7 -21.15 2.26 9.88
N GLN A 8 -21.79 3.16 10.63
CA GLN A 8 -21.24 4.49 10.95
C GLN A 8 -20.20 4.45 12.08
N GLN A 9 -20.27 3.41 12.92
CA GLN A 9 -19.44 3.27 14.11
C GLN A 9 -18.26 2.32 13.92
N VAL A 10 -18.01 1.83 12.70
CA VAL A 10 -16.86 0.98 12.38
C VAL A 10 -15.52 1.59 12.84
N MET A 11 -14.56 0.73 13.22
CA MET A 11 -13.27 1.15 13.73
C MET A 11 -12.54 2.06 12.71
N LEU A 12 -11.94 3.15 13.19
CA LEU A 12 -11.16 4.08 12.37
C LEU A 12 -9.68 4.05 12.77
N ALA A 13 -8.79 4.13 11.78
CA ALA A 13 -7.36 4.11 12.03
C ALA A 13 -6.79 5.47 12.48
N GLN A 14 -5.77 5.46 13.33
CA GLN A 14 -4.86 6.60 13.50
C GLN A 14 -3.72 6.57 12.49
N SER A 15 -3.01 7.68 12.30
CA SER A 15 -1.81 7.69 11.44
C SER A 15 -0.61 7.18 12.23
N TRP A 16 0.19 6.32 11.61
CA TRP A 16 1.54 6.01 12.08
C TRP A 16 2.55 6.82 11.27
N THR A 17 3.53 7.39 11.96
CA THR A 17 4.71 8.03 11.37
C THR A 17 5.93 7.47 12.07
N GLU A 18 7.10 7.60 11.45
CA GLU A 18 8.34 7.17 12.09
C GLU A 18 8.60 7.86 13.43
N ASP A 19 8.12 9.10 13.57
CA ASP A 19 8.28 9.92 14.78
C ASP A 19 7.13 9.70 15.80
N SER A 20 6.20 8.79 15.51
CA SER A 20 5.06 8.51 16.40
C SER A 20 5.46 7.82 17.72
N GLY A 21 6.69 7.30 17.81
CA GLY A 21 7.18 6.56 18.97
C GLY A 21 6.57 5.16 19.15
N VAL A 22 5.72 4.71 18.22
CA VAL A 22 5.12 3.38 18.25
C VAL A 22 6.02 2.40 17.50
N ASP A 23 6.57 1.41 18.20
CA ASP A 23 7.26 0.27 17.59
C ASP A 23 6.25 -0.64 16.87
N PRO A 24 6.36 -0.83 15.53
CA PRO A 24 5.43 -1.67 14.79
C PRO A 24 5.73 -3.18 14.94
N THR A 25 6.81 -3.57 15.64
CA THR A 25 7.19 -4.98 15.80
C THR A 25 6.07 -5.78 16.46
N GLY A 26 5.70 -6.90 15.84
CA GLY A 26 4.63 -7.79 16.29
C GLY A 26 3.22 -7.40 15.87
N TYR A 27 3.01 -6.23 15.26
CA TYR A 27 1.73 -5.86 14.65
C TYR A 27 1.42 -6.73 13.42
N TRP A 28 0.14 -6.87 13.10
CA TRP A 28 -0.30 -7.44 11.83
C TRP A 28 -0.34 -6.37 10.76
N MET A 29 0.26 -6.63 9.60
CA MET A 29 0.34 -5.76 8.43
C MET A 29 -0.55 -6.29 7.31
N ALA A 30 -1.24 -5.38 6.64
CA ALA A 30 -1.96 -5.60 5.40
C ALA A 30 -1.75 -4.42 4.44
N GLU A 31 -1.89 -4.64 3.14
CA GLU A 31 -1.97 -3.53 2.18
C GLU A 31 -3.17 -2.63 2.54
N LYS A 32 -2.93 -1.31 2.52
CA LYS A 32 -4.00 -0.32 2.55
C LYS A 32 -4.61 -0.22 1.15
N LEU A 33 -5.87 -0.60 1.04
CA LEU A 33 -6.61 -0.60 -0.22
C LEU A 33 -7.27 0.77 -0.46
N ASP A 34 -7.08 1.34 -1.65
CA ASP A 34 -7.76 2.56 -2.12
C ASP A 34 -9.07 2.18 -2.84
N GLY A 35 -10.06 1.71 -2.08
CA GLY A 35 -11.35 1.27 -2.58
C GLY A 35 -12.53 2.04 -1.98
N ILE A 36 -13.68 1.37 -1.87
CA ILE A 36 -14.84 1.87 -1.13
C ILE A 36 -15.13 0.95 0.05
N ARG A 37 -14.87 1.44 1.27
CA ARG A 37 -15.21 0.72 2.50
C ARG A 37 -16.69 0.32 2.52
N ALA A 38 -16.93 -0.96 2.80
CA ALA A 38 -18.26 -1.54 2.89
C ALA A 38 -18.38 -2.39 4.16
N TYR A 39 -19.48 -2.19 4.87
CA TYR A 39 -19.89 -3.00 6.01
C TYR A 39 -21.04 -3.90 5.56
N PHE A 40 -20.86 -5.21 5.66
CA PHE A 40 -21.90 -6.20 5.40
C PHE A 40 -22.54 -6.60 6.73
N ASP A 41 -23.84 -6.38 6.90
CA ASP A 41 -24.55 -6.66 8.16
C ASP A 41 -25.08 -8.10 8.30
N GLY A 42 -24.73 -8.98 7.36
CA GLY A 42 -25.30 -10.32 7.21
C GLY A 42 -26.35 -10.41 6.11
N THR A 43 -26.87 -9.27 5.61
CA THR A 43 -27.86 -9.22 4.53
C THR A 43 -27.53 -8.18 3.47
N ASN A 44 -27.09 -6.99 3.87
CA ASN A 44 -26.91 -5.83 3.02
C ASN A 44 -25.53 -5.20 3.22
N PHE A 45 -25.06 -4.54 2.17
CA PHE A 45 -23.86 -3.72 2.25
C PHE A 45 -24.19 -2.26 2.54
N TYR A 46 -23.37 -1.64 3.38
CA TYR A 46 -23.47 -0.24 3.77
C TYR A 46 -22.13 0.48 3.63
N SER A 47 -22.18 1.73 3.18
CA SER A 47 -21.05 2.65 3.28
C SER A 47 -20.74 3.01 4.73
N ARG A 48 -19.56 3.56 4.98
CA ARG A 48 -19.19 4.20 6.26
C ARG A 48 -20.17 5.27 6.74
N ALA A 49 -20.93 5.91 5.84
CA ALA A 49 -21.93 6.90 6.23
C ALA A 49 -23.28 6.25 6.61
N GLY A 50 -23.37 4.91 6.61
CA GLY A 50 -24.60 4.17 6.87
C GLY A 50 -25.52 4.07 5.66
N ASN A 51 -25.15 4.60 4.48
CA ASN A 51 -25.95 4.46 3.26
C ASN A 51 -25.87 3.04 2.73
N LYS A 52 -27.02 2.42 2.46
CA LYS A 52 -27.12 1.11 1.82
C LYS A 52 -26.61 1.17 0.38
N PHE A 53 -25.78 0.22 -0.02
CA PHE A 53 -25.40 0.00 -1.41
C PHE A 53 -26.42 -0.88 -2.12
N THR A 54 -26.71 -0.57 -3.38
CA THR A 54 -27.46 -1.45 -4.27
C THR A 54 -26.47 -2.39 -4.95
N VAL A 55 -26.39 -3.63 -4.48
CA VAL A 55 -25.53 -4.66 -5.05
C VAL A 55 -26.38 -5.73 -5.76
N PRO A 56 -25.90 -6.36 -6.84
CA PRO A 56 -26.55 -7.54 -7.41
C PRO A 56 -26.64 -8.67 -6.38
N SER A 57 -27.70 -9.49 -6.45
CA SER A 57 -27.94 -10.58 -5.49
C SER A 57 -26.77 -11.56 -5.39
N PHE A 58 -26.18 -11.93 -6.54
CA PHE A 58 -25.01 -12.80 -6.62
C PHE A 58 -23.83 -12.25 -5.79
N PHE A 59 -23.73 -10.93 -5.62
CA PHE A 59 -22.60 -10.31 -4.94
C PHE A 59 -22.61 -10.55 -3.41
N SER A 60 -23.80 -10.66 -2.83
CA SER A 60 -23.99 -10.93 -1.39
C SER A 60 -24.27 -12.40 -1.08
N GLU A 61 -24.49 -13.23 -2.11
CA GLU A 61 -24.87 -14.62 -1.94
C GLU A 61 -23.80 -15.42 -1.19
N HIS A 62 -24.23 -16.31 -0.30
CA HIS A 62 -23.38 -17.14 0.56
C HIS A 62 -22.39 -16.42 1.52
N LEU A 63 -22.45 -15.09 1.64
CA LEU A 63 -21.76 -14.42 2.75
C LEU A 63 -22.39 -14.83 4.11
N PRO A 64 -21.59 -14.91 5.19
CA PRO A 64 -22.08 -15.24 6.53
C PRO A 64 -23.19 -14.29 6.98
N LYS A 65 -24.34 -14.84 7.35
CA LYS A 65 -25.51 -14.04 7.75
C LYS A 65 -25.53 -13.72 9.24
N ASP A 66 -24.79 -14.48 10.04
CA ASP A 66 -24.74 -14.44 11.50
C ASP A 66 -23.65 -13.49 12.03
N GLN A 67 -22.63 -13.19 11.22
CA GLN A 67 -21.54 -12.30 11.59
C GLN A 67 -21.35 -11.17 10.57
N PRO A 68 -21.51 -9.91 10.99
CA PRO A 68 -21.16 -8.78 10.15
C PRO A 68 -19.67 -8.75 9.81
N LEU A 69 -19.38 -8.25 8.61
CA LEU A 69 -18.04 -8.19 8.03
C LEU A 69 -17.69 -6.75 7.67
N ASP A 70 -16.43 -6.39 7.85
CA ASP A 70 -15.88 -5.07 7.50
C ASP A 70 -14.77 -5.26 6.47
N GLY A 71 -14.91 -4.58 5.34
CA GLY A 71 -14.03 -4.77 4.19
C GLY A 71 -14.03 -3.59 3.23
N GLU A 72 -13.37 -3.79 2.10
CA GLU A 72 -13.22 -2.80 1.03
C GLU A 72 -13.73 -3.39 -0.29
N LEU A 73 -14.60 -2.65 -0.99
CA LEU A 73 -14.93 -2.93 -2.39
C LEU A 73 -13.79 -2.40 -3.27
N TRP A 74 -13.14 -3.31 -4.01
CA TRP A 74 -11.86 -3.05 -4.67
C TRP A 74 -11.77 -3.69 -6.05
N LEU A 75 -11.21 -2.96 -7.02
CA LEU A 75 -11.05 -3.38 -8.42
C LEU A 75 -9.59 -3.53 -8.86
N GLY A 76 -8.64 -3.24 -7.98
CA GLY A 76 -7.24 -3.07 -8.34
C GLY A 76 -6.67 -1.74 -7.85
N ARG A 77 -5.34 -1.67 -7.84
CA ARG A 77 -4.58 -0.45 -7.54
C ARG A 77 -4.90 0.65 -8.56
N GLY A 78 -5.03 1.90 -8.08
CA GLY A 78 -5.35 3.06 -8.93
C GLY A 78 -6.75 3.09 -9.53
N ARG A 79 -7.66 2.17 -9.17
CA ARG A 79 -9.03 2.08 -9.74
C ARG A 79 -10.14 2.66 -8.85
N PHE A 80 -9.79 3.50 -7.86
CA PHE A 80 -10.75 4.11 -6.93
C PHE A 80 -11.93 4.82 -7.61
N GLN A 81 -11.67 5.60 -8.67
CA GLN A 81 -12.70 6.33 -9.41
C GLN A 81 -13.67 5.37 -10.09
N GLN A 82 -13.17 4.25 -10.61
CA GLN A 82 -13.99 3.21 -11.20
C GLN A 82 -14.81 2.49 -10.11
N CYS A 83 -14.22 2.14 -8.96
CA CYS A 83 -14.97 1.58 -7.83
C CYS A 83 -16.12 2.50 -7.44
N THR A 84 -15.85 3.80 -7.31
CA THR A 84 -16.85 4.83 -6.99
C THR A 84 -17.97 4.87 -8.03
N SER A 85 -17.62 4.81 -9.32
CA SER A 85 -18.58 4.83 -10.43
C SER A 85 -19.55 3.65 -10.37
N ILE A 86 -19.03 2.44 -10.14
CA ILE A 86 -19.85 1.22 -10.03
C ILE A 86 -20.80 1.32 -8.84
N VAL A 87 -20.27 1.64 -7.66
CA VAL A 87 -21.04 1.65 -6.40
C VAL A 87 -22.13 2.73 -6.38
N LYS A 88 -21.89 3.88 -7.04
CA LYS A 88 -22.89 4.95 -7.14
C LYS A 88 -23.99 4.66 -8.15
N ASN A 89 -23.77 3.76 -9.11
CA ASN A 89 -24.71 3.54 -10.20
C ASN A 89 -25.72 2.45 -9.83
N GLN A 90 -26.97 2.85 -9.65
CA GLN A 90 -28.07 1.98 -9.23
C GLN A 90 -28.78 1.29 -10.40
N LYS A 91 -28.32 1.44 -11.64
CA LYS A 91 -28.95 0.81 -12.82
C LYS A 91 -28.57 -0.67 -12.92
N ALA A 92 -29.57 -1.54 -13.01
CA ALA A 92 -29.39 -2.98 -13.20
C ALA A 92 -28.52 -3.36 -14.42
N ALA A 93 -28.50 -2.51 -15.46
CA ALA A 93 -27.70 -2.69 -16.67
C ALA A 93 -26.17 -2.74 -16.45
N ARG A 94 -25.67 -2.40 -15.25
CA ARG A 94 -24.23 -2.49 -14.90
C ARG A 94 -23.91 -3.62 -13.92
N ALA A 95 -24.82 -4.59 -13.75
CA ALA A 95 -24.60 -5.75 -12.89
C ALA A 95 -23.35 -6.55 -13.28
N ASP A 96 -22.99 -6.58 -14.56
CA ASP A 96 -21.78 -7.25 -15.04
C ASP A 96 -20.48 -6.62 -14.54
N GLU A 97 -20.46 -5.31 -14.28
CA GLU A 97 -19.27 -4.64 -13.74
C GLU A 97 -18.95 -5.08 -12.30
N TRP A 98 -19.95 -5.57 -11.57
CA TRP A 98 -19.75 -6.17 -10.24
C TRP A 98 -19.03 -7.51 -10.29
N LYS A 99 -18.94 -8.17 -11.46
CA LYS A 99 -18.16 -9.41 -11.63
C LYS A 99 -16.64 -9.16 -11.50
N GLU A 100 -16.18 -7.94 -11.78
CA GLU A 100 -14.79 -7.53 -11.55
C GLU A 100 -14.52 -7.08 -10.11
N MET A 101 -15.56 -6.61 -9.42
CA MET A 101 -15.45 -6.11 -8.05
C MET A 101 -15.09 -7.25 -7.10
N THR A 102 -14.18 -6.97 -6.16
CA THR A 102 -13.88 -7.90 -5.06
C THR A 102 -14.21 -7.20 -3.73
N TYR A 103 -14.90 -7.90 -2.85
CA TYR A 103 -15.05 -7.52 -1.45
C TYR A 103 -13.90 -8.12 -0.64
N LEU A 104 -12.93 -7.26 -0.32
CA LEU A 104 -11.74 -7.59 0.45
C LEU A 104 -11.99 -7.34 1.94
N VAL A 105 -12.29 -8.41 2.67
CA VAL A 105 -12.64 -8.38 4.10
C VAL A 105 -11.38 -8.32 4.95
N PHE A 106 -11.38 -7.48 5.98
CA PHE A 106 -10.25 -7.32 6.89
C PHE A 106 -10.60 -7.43 8.38
N ASP A 107 -11.88 -7.43 8.76
CA ASP A 107 -12.31 -7.64 10.14
C ASP A 107 -13.76 -8.17 10.26
N ALA A 108 -14.13 -8.68 11.44
CA ALA A 108 -15.46 -9.17 11.80
C ALA A 108 -15.95 -8.46 13.08
N PRO A 109 -16.57 -7.27 12.98
CA PRO A 109 -16.71 -6.32 14.09
C PRO A 109 -17.49 -6.80 15.32
N LYS A 110 -18.45 -7.73 15.16
CA LYS A 110 -19.29 -8.23 16.25
C LYS A 110 -18.71 -9.42 17.00
N LEU A 111 -17.60 -10.00 16.54
CA LEU A 111 -16.88 -11.01 17.31
C LEU A 111 -16.12 -10.33 18.46
N ASP A 112 -16.62 -10.44 19.68
CA ASP A 112 -15.99 -9.83 20.87
C ASP A 112 -14.81 -10.66 21.40
N VAL A 113 -13.83 -10.85 20.54
CA VAL A 113 -12.57 -11.55 20.81
C VAL A 113 -11.39 -10.73 20.29
N VAL A 114 -10.18 -11.14 20.66
CA VAL A 114 -8.95 -10.52 20.16
C VAL A 114 -8.78 -10.68 18.65
N TYR A 115 -8.02 -9.79 18.02
CA TYR A 115 -7.88 -9.74 16.56
C TYR A 115 -7.46 -11.06 15.93
N GLU A 116 -6.52 -11.79 16.54
CA GLU A 116 -6.07 -13.09 16.05
C GLU A 116 -7.22 -14.09 15.95
N LYS A 117 -8.16 -14.09 16.90
CA LYS A 117 -9.33 -14.97 16.86
C LYS A 117 -10.36 -14.55 15.82
N ARG A 118 -10.48 -13.25 15.55
CA ARG A 118 -11.31 -12.76 14.43
C ARG A 118 -10.68 -13.09 13.08
N LEU A 119 -9.36 -13.02 12.99
CA LEU A 119 -8.60 -13.42 11.82
C LEU A 119 -8.69 -14.93 11.57
N ASP A 120 -8.57 -15.76 12.60
CA ASP A 120 -8.76 -17.21 12.52
C ASP A 120 -10.17 -17.55 12.00
N TYR A 121 -11.20 -16.87 12.53
CA TYR A 121 -12.56 -16.99 12.02
C TYR A 121 -12.62 -16.64 10.52
N LEU A 122 -12.12 -15.48 10.11
CA LEU A 122 -12.15 -15.06 8.70
C LEU A 122 -11.40 -16.05 7.78
N ARG A 123 -10.26 -16.61 8.22
CA ARG A 123 -9.53 -17.64 7.48
C ARG A 123 -10.34 -18.93 7.31
N SER A 124 -11.14 -19.30 8.30
CA SER A 124 -11.97 -20.51 8.21
C SER A 124 -13.14 -20.37 7.22
N ILE A 125 -13.62 -19.13 6.99
CA ILE A 125 -14.80 -18.86 6.17
C ILE A 125 -14.51 -18.18 4.84
N MET A 126 -13.27 -17.73 4.56
CA MET A 126 -12.93 -17.03 3.31
C MET A 126 -11.58 -17.46 2.77
N PRO A 127 -11.44 -17.60 1.44
CA PRO A 127 -10.14 -17.83 0.82
C PRO A 127 -9.29 -16.54 0.87
N THR A 128 -7.97 -16.71 1.00
CA THR A 128 -6.98 -15.64 0.81
C THR A 128 -6.42 -15.60 -0.62
N TYR A 129 -5.67 -14.54 -0.97
CA TYR A 129 -4.84 -14.51 -2.18
C TYR A 129 -3.50 -15.22 -1.94
N GLY A 130 -2.99 -15.93 -2.95
CA GLY A 130 -1.61 -16.42 -3.01
C GLY A 130 -1.33 -17.81 -2.40
N LYS A 131 -1.91 -18.18 -1.24
CA LYS A 131 -1.61 -19.46 -0.58
C LYS A 131 -2.72 -20.51 -0.58
N ASP A 132 -3.99 -20.10 -0.64
CA ASP A 132 -5.13 -21.03 -0.49
C ASP A 132 -5.64 -21.63 -1.82
N LEU A 133 -4.91 -21.44 -2.92
CA LEU A 133 -5.15 -22.17 -4.18
C LEU A 133 -4.40 -23.51 -4.22
N ILE A 134 -3.62 -23.85 -3.20
CA ILE A 134 -3.04 -25.19 -3.01
C ILE A 134 -4.05 -26.03 -2.22
N GLN A 135 -4.39 -27.19 -2.78
CA GLN A 135 -5.29 -28.17 -2.18
C GLN A 135 -4.82 -28.55 -0.76
N GLY A 136 -5.62 -28.25 0.27
CA GLY A 136 -5.28 -28.53 1.68
C GLY A 136 -5.32 -27.36 2.67
N SER A 137 -5.77 -26.16 2.26
CA SER A 137 -5.76 -24.92 3.08
C SER A 137 -6.74 -24.89 4.27
N GLY A 138 -7.50 -25.96 4.54
CA GLY A 138 -8.44 -26.00 5.67
C GLY A 138 -9.66 -25.09 5.53
N TYR A 139 -9.84 -24.42 4.40
CA TYR A 139 -11.06 -23.69 4.06
C TYR A 139 -12.21 -24.66 3.76
N SER A 140 -13.30 -24.57 4.51
CA SER A 140 -14.52 -25.36 4.32
C SER A 140 -15.74 -24.51 3.94
N GLY A 141 -15.54 -23.21 3.72
CA GLY A 141 -16.61 -22.26 3.42
C GLY A 141 -17.13 -22.40 1.99
N ASN A 142 -18.32 -21.85 1.75
CA ASN A 142 -18.87 -21.65 0.42
C ASN A 142 -19.09 -20.14 0.19
N VAL A 143 -18.07 -19.30 0.33
CA VAL A 143 -18.20 -17.86 0.00
C VAL A 143 -18.07 -17.62 -1.50
N PRO A 144 -18.68 -16.56 -2.03
CA PRO A 144 -18.66 -16.33 -3.47
C PRO A 144 -17.25 -15.91 -3.94
N PRO A 145 -16.91 -16.10 -5.23
CA PRO A 145 -15.55 -15.93 -5.75
C PRO A 145 -14.98 -14.50 -5.64
N HIS A 146 -15.87 -13.52 -5.48
CA HIS A 146 -15.56 -12.10 -5.28
C HIS A 146 -15.45 -11.69 -3.80
N ALA A 147 -15.65 -12.57 -2.83
CA ALA A 147 -15.41 -12.29 -1.41
C ALA A 147 -14.13 -12.98 -0.93
N ARG A 148 -13.18 -12.21 -0.39
CA ARG A 148 -11.85 -12.71 0.00
C ARG A 148 -11.35 -12.03 1.25
N LEU A 149 -10.56 -12.75 2.02
CA LEU A 149 -9.80 -12.17 3.13
C LEU A 149 -8.58 -11.42 2.58
N VAL A 150 -8.38 -10.20 3.07
CA VAL A 150 -7.15 -9.43 2.85
C VAL A 150 -5.96 -10.24 3.39
N PRO A 151 -4.90 -10.47 2.60
CA PRO A 151 -3.71 -11.11 3.12
C PRO A 151 -3.07 -10.26 4.22
N VAL A 152 -2.71 -10.94 5.30
CA VAL A 152 -2.11 -10.32 6.49
C VAL A 152 -0.82 -11.06 6.86
N GLN A 153 0.20 -10.32 7.27
CA GLN A 153 1.45 -10.87 7.77
C GLN A 153 1.88 -10.18 9.05
N LYS A 154 2.81 -10.77 9.81
CA LYS A 154 3.33 -10.16 11.03
C LYS A 154 4.50 -9.24 10.70
N CYS A 155 4.47 -8.01 11.20
CA CYS A 155 5.60 -7.10 11.19
C CYS A 155 6.67 -7.64 12.14
N VAL A 156 7.90 -7.80 11.65
CA VAL A 156 9.02 -8.31 12.48
C VAL A 156 9.99 -7.22 12.90
N SER A 157 9.93 -6.04 12.27
CA SER A 157 10.72 -4.87 12.63
C SER A 157 10.21 -3.61 11.90
N LYS A 158 10.60 -2.42 12.39
CA LYS A 158 10.38 -1.16 11.66
C LYS A 158 10.94 -1.22 10.24
N SER A 159 12.12 -1.79 10.03
CA SER A 159 12.72 -1.94 8.70
C SER A 159 11.91 -2.85 7.79
N HIS A 160 11.32 -3.94 8.32
CA HIS A 160 10.38 -4.78 7.57
C HIS A 160 9.17 -3.95 7.10
N LEU A 161 8.55 -3.19 8.00
CA LEU A 161 7.43 -2.31 7.64
C LEU A 161 7.78 -1.32 6.53
N LEU A 162 8.95 -0.66 6.62
CA LEU A 162 9.35 0.33 5.62
C LEU A 162 9.64 -0.29 4.26
N ARG A 163 10.23 -1.48 4.20
CA ARG A 163 10.41 -2.23 2.93
C ARG A 163 9.07 -2.62 2.32
N GLU A 164 8.13 -3.13 3.12
CA GLU A 164 6.79 -3.48 2.63
C GLU A 164 6.01 -2.26 2.14
N LEU A 165 6.14 -1.13 2.84
CA LEU A 165 5.54 0.13 2.42
C LEU A 165 6.09 0.56 1.05
N ASP A 166 7.40 0.56 0.87
CA ASP A 166 8.04 0.90 -0.40
C ASP A 166 7.64 -0.08 -1.52
N HIS A 167 7.67 -1.38 -1.25
CA HIS A 167 7.24 -2.41 -2.20
C HIS A 167 5.77 -2.21 -2.64
N VAL A 168 4.85 -1.99 -1.70
CA VAL A 168 3.44 -1.72 -2.04
C VAL A 168 3.31 -0.46 -2.89
N GLN A 169 3.98 0.63 -2.52
CA GLN A 169 3.87 1.92 -3.21
C GLN A 169 4.52 1.93 -4.59
N THR A 170 5.67 1.28 -4.75
CA THR A 170 6.36 1.12 -6.04
C THR A 170 5.50 0.35 -7.05
N HIS A 171 4.64 -0.54 -6.56
CA HIS A 171 3.67 -1.27 -7.38
C HIS A 171 2.26 -0.64 -7.39
N GLY A 172 2.13 0.64 -6.99
CA GLY A 172 0.92 1.45 -7.12
C GLY A 172 -0.12 1.31 -5.99
N GLY A 173 0.22 0.63 -4.90
CA GLY A 173 -0.65 0.49 -3.73
C GLY A 173 -0.61 1.73 -2.82
N GLU A 174 -1.63 1.92 -1.99
CA GLU A 174 -1.81 3.19 -1.25
C GLU A 174 -0.89 3.29 -0.01
N GLY A 175 -0.57 2.16 0.62
CA GLY A 175 0.23 2.10 1.84
C GLY A 175 0.00 0.83 2.65
N ILE A 176 0.22 0.87 3.96
CA ILE A 176 0.07 -0.29 4.86
C ILE A 176 -0.91 0.03 5.99
N MET A 177 -1.72 -0.95 6.38
CA MET A 177 -2.52 -0.95 7.59
C MET A 177 -1.83 -1.83 8.64
N LEU A 178 -1.75 -1.32 9.88
CA LEU A 178 -1.18 -2.00 11.04
C LEU A 178 -2.27 -2.27 12.06
N ARG A 179 -2.36 -3.51 12.55
CA ARG A 179 -3.25 -3.90 13.64
C ARG A 179 -2.45 -4.41 14.82
N ALA A 180 -2.65 -3.80 15.99
CA ALA A 180 -1.94 -4.20 17.20
C ALA A 180 -2.32 -5.63 17.59
N PRO A 181 -1.34 -6.44 18.04
CA PRO A 181 -1.61 -7.81 18.47
C PRO A 181 -2.55 -7.82 19.67
N ARG A 182 -3.39 -8.86 19.77
CA ARG A 182 -4.35 -9.06 20.86
C ARG A 182 -5.40 -7.93 21.03
N SER A 183 -5.55 -7.05 20.06
CA SER A 183 -6.49 -5.92 20.15
C SER A 183 -7.95 -6.34 19.94
N ARG A 184 -8.86 -5.82 20.77
CA ARG A 184 -10.31 -5.94 20.56
C ARG A 184 -10.78 -5.01 19.44
N TYR A 185 -12.00 -5.21 18.95
CA TYR A 185 -12.64 -4.25 18.06
C TYR A 185 -13.19 -3.08 18.90
N GLU A 186 -13.05 -1.85 18.41
CA GLU A 186 -13.50 -0.63 19.06
C GLU A 186 -14.28 0.17 18.02
N PHE A 187 -15.52 0.52 18.36
CA PHE A 187 -16.44 1.25 17.50
C PHE A 187 -16.15 2.77 17.48
N LYS A 188 -14.87 3.11 17.25
CA LYS A 188 -14.33 4.47 17.26
C LYS A 188 -13.00 4.54 16.54
N ARG A 189 -12.40 5.73 16.50
CA ARG A 189 -10.99 5.86 16.14
C ARG A 189 -10.11 5.21 17.21
N SER A 190 -9.32 4.23 16.81
CA SER A 190 -8.53 3.41 17.73
C SER A 190 -7.03 3.60 17.55
N LYS A 191 -6.30 3.55 18.66
CA LYS A 191 -4.83 3.50 18.68
C LYS A 191 -4.28 2.13 18.26
N THR A 192 -5.13 1.09 18.26
CA THR A 192 -4.73 -0.28 17.90
C THR A 192 -4.84 -0.55 16.40
N LEU A 193 -5.38 0.39 15.62
CA LEU A 193 -5.44 0.32 14.16
C LEU A 193 -4.75 1.56 13.60
N LEU A 194 -3.65 1.35 12.88
CA LEU A 194 -2.85 2.43 12.34
C LEU A 194 -2.78 2.33 10.81
N LYS A 195 -2.72 3.47 10.15
CA LYS A 195 -2.44 3.58 8.71
C LYS A 195 -1.05 4.17 8.55
N VAL A 196 -0.21 3.48 7.79
CA VAL A 196 1.14 3.87 7.43
C VAL A 196 1.06 4.44 6.03
N LYS A 197 1.48 5.70 5.90
CA LYS A 197 1.49 6.42 4.64
C LYS A 197 2.82 7.15 4.51
N THR A 198 3.43 7.12 3.34
CA THR A 198 4.44 8.13 3.01
C THR A 198 3.73 9.45 2.78
N PHE A 199 4.37 10.52 3.26
CA PHE A 199 4.00 11.87 2.89
C PHE A 199 5.16 12.41 2.08
N PHE A 200 4.88 12.85 0.87
CA PHE A 200 5.77 13.67 0.07
C PHE A 200 5.56 15.13 0.49
N ASP A 201 6.62 15.92 0.53
CA ASP A 201 6.56 17.36 0.68
C ASP A 201 7.03 18.05 -0.60
N GLU A 202 6.41 19.19 -0.89
CA GLU A 202 6.76 20.04 -2.02
C GLU A 202 6.38 21.48 -1.68
N GLU A 203 6.89 22.42 -2.46
CA GLU A 203 6.59 23.84 -2.30
C GLU A 203 5.61 24.32 -3.36
N ALA A 204 4.73 25.22 -2.95
CA ALA A 204 3.82 25.92 -3.85
C ALA A 204 3.71 27.38 -3.44
N ILE A 205 3.46 28.26 -4.40
CA ILE A 205 3.15 29.66 -4.14
C ILE A 205 1.65 29.83 -3.91
N VAL A 206 1.29 30.60 -2.88
CA VAL A 206 -0.11 30.98 -2.63
C VAL A 206 -0.55 31.96 -3.71
N VAL A 207 -1.59 31.59 -4.46
CA VAL A 207 -2.18 32.42 -5.52
C VAL A 207 -3.56 32.96 -5.14
N GLY A 208 -4.20 32.38 -4.13
CA GLY A 208 -5.50 32.83 -3.63
C GLY A 208 -5.79 32.35 -2.21
N ILE A 209 -6.73 33.02 -1.55
CA ILE A 209 -7.23 32.66 -0.22
C ILE A 209 -8.75 32.59 -0.32
N GLN A 210 -9.31 31.42 0.00
CA GLN A 210 -10.75 31.20 -0.09
C GLN A 210 -11.36 31.01 1.30
N LYS A 211 -12.53 31.62 1.48
CA LYS A 211 -13.29 31.56 2.72
C LYS A 211 -13.83 30.15 2.96
N GLY A 212 -13.85 29.72 4.22
CA GLY A 212 -14.36 28.40 4.59
C GLY A 212 -15.88 28.32 4.57
N SER A 213 -16.38 27.11 4.82
CA SER A 213 -17.79 26.84 5.12
C SER A 213 -17.95 26.33 6.55
N GLY A 214 -19.19 26.26 7.05
CA GLY A 214 -19.49 25.77 8.39
C GLY A 214 -18.74 26.53 9.49
N LYS A 215 -17.97 25.80 10.32
CA LYS A 215 -17.17 26.39 11.42
C LYS A 215 -16.09 27.38 10.97
N HIS A 216 -15.74 27.39 9.69
CA HIS A 216 -14.76 28.32 9.11
C HIS A 216 -15.40 29.34 8.16
N SER A 217 -16.73 29.50 8.22
CA SER A 217 -17.50 30.46 7.41
C SER A 217 -17.15 31.92 7.64
N HIS A 218 -16.34 32.28 8.64
CA HIS A 218 -15.89 33.64 8.91
C HIS A 218 -14.40 33.86 8.63
N ARG A 219 -13.65 32.80 8.25
CA ARG A 219 -12.19 32.82 8.12
C ARG A 219 -11.68 31.99 6.95
N MET A 220 -10.37 31.85 6.80
CA MET A 220 -9.78 31.05 5.72
C MET A 220 -10.19 29.58 5.84
N GLY A 221 -10.75 29.06 4.75
CA GLY A 221 -11.07 27.65 4.57
C GLY A 221 -9.91 26.90 3.92
N HIS A 222 -9.41 27.43 2.81
CA HIS A 222 -8.29 26.88 2.07
C HIS A 222 -7.49 27.96 1.35
N LEU A 223 -6.22 27.65 1.08
CA LEU A 223 -5.38 28.40 0.15
C LEU A 223 -5.52 27.79 -1.24
N GLU A 224 -5.56 28.63 -2.27
CA GLU A 224 -5.32 28.23 -3.65
C GLU A 224 -3.83 28.41 -3.92
N VAL A 225 -3.18 27.37 -4.42
CA VAL A 225 -1.73 27.34 -4.61
C VAL A 225 -1.37 26.85 -6.01
N LYS A 226 -0.16 27.22 -6.44
CA LYS A 226 0.40 26.80 -7.73
C LYS A 226 1.83 26.31 -7.55
N THR A 227 2.18 25.17 -8.14
CA THR A 227 3.56 24.64 -8.22
C THR A 227 4.31 25.22 -9.43
N PRO A 228 5.65 25.09 -9.52
CA PRO A 228 6.41 25.67 -10.63
C PRO A 228 6.05 25.10 -12.01
N ASP A 229 5.63 23.83 -12.08
CA ASP A 229 5.10 23.19 -13.30
C ASP A 229 3.64 23.56 -13.63
N GLY A 230 3.05 24.45 -12.85
CA GLY A 230 1.75 25.05 -13.14
C GLY A 230 0.55 24.28 -12.63
N ARG A 231 0.72 23.17 -11.89
CA ARG A 231 -0.40 22.50 -11.21
C ARG A 231 -1.02 23.47 -10.22
N ALA A 232 -2.34 23.62 -10.28
CA ALA A 232 -3.10 24.50 -9.41
C ALA A 232 -4.12 23.67 -8.61
N PHE A 233 -4.10 23.82 -7.28
CA PHE A 233 -4.95 23.05 -6.38
C PHE A 233 -5.17 23.80 -5.06
N SER A 234 -6.09 23.28 -4.25
CA SER A 234 -6.45 23.85 -2.94
C SER A 234 -5.80 23.09 -1.80
N VAL A 235 -5.24 23.81 -0.82
CA VAL A 235 -4.75 23.27 0.45
C VAL A 235 -5.68 23.74 1.57
N GLY A 236 -6.48 22.82 2.11
CA GLY A 236 -7.53 23.14 3.11
C GLY A 236 -7.30 22.60 4.51
N THR A 237 -6.25 21.82 4.73
CA THR A 237 -5.94 21.16 6.01
C THR A 237 -4.51 21.46 6.44
N GLY A 238 -4.17 21.19 7.72
CA GLY A 238 -2.83 21.47 8.27
C GLY A 238 -2.66 22.83 8.95
N PHE A 239 -3.68 23.70 8.89
CA PHE A 239 -3.67 25.00 9.55
C PHE A 239 -4.18 24.91 10.98
N THR A 240 -3.48 25.60 11.88
CA THR A 240 -4.03 25.98 13.19
C THR A 240 -5.13 27.03 13.04
N ASP A 241 -5.94 27.22 14.08
CA ASP A 241 -6.99 28.22 14.06
C ASP A 241 -6.44 29.65 13.90
N ALA A 242 -5.32 29.97 14.57
CA ALA A 242 -4.63 31.25 14.41
C ALA A 242 -4.16 31.49 12.95
N GLN A 243 -3.68 30.45 12.26
CA GLN A 243 -3.33 30.53 10.84
C GLN A 243 -4.56 30.65 9.92
N ARG A 244 -5.75 30.25 10.36
CA ARG A 244 -6.98 30.49 9.59
C ARG A 244 -7.47 31.92 9.72
N ASP A 245 -7.26 32.52 10.89
CA ASP A 245 -7.59 33.92 11.15
C ASP A 245 -6.56 34.86 10.50
N LYS A 246 -5.29 34.45 10.46
CA LYS A 246 -4.20 35.14 9.78
C LYS A 246 -3.49 34.21 8.77
N PRO A 247 -4.09 34.00 7.58
CA PRO A 247 -3.55 33.07 6.57
C PRO A 247 -2.24 33.56 5.95
N PRO A 248 -1.40 32.64 5.43
CA PRO A 248 -0.31 32.98 4.53
C PRO A 248 -0.82 33.86 3.38
N LYS A 249 -0.16 34.99 3.14
CA LYS A 249 -0.58 35.96 2.14
C LYS A 249 -0.37 35.41 0.73
N VAL A 250 -1.13 35.91 -0.24
CA VAL A 250 -0.84 35.69 -1.67
C VAL A 250 0.60 36.10 -1.96
N GLY A 251 1.32 35.28 -2.72
CA GLY A 251 2.75 35.41 -3.00
C GLY A 251 3.67 34.66 -2.03
N THR A 252 3.15 34.20 -0.88
CA THR A 252 3.94 33.41 0.08
C THR A 252 4.24 32.03 -0.48
N VAL A 253 5.49 31.59 -0.37
CA VAL A 253 5.86 30.19 -0.65
C VAL A 253 5.52 29.37 0.59
N ILE A 254 4.80 28.27 0.41
CA ILE A 254 4.48 27.34 1.48
C ILE A 254 5.07 25.96 1.17
N THR A 255 5.42 25.21 2.20
CA THR A 255 5.58 23.77 2.09
C THR A 255 4.24 23.11 2.39
N TYR A 256 3.81 22.21 1.50
CA TYR A 256 2.67 21.35 1.71
C TYR A 256 3.14 19.90 1.64
N LYS A 257 2.43 19.01 2.33
CA LYS A 257 2.62 17.57 2.23
C LYS A 257 1.42 16.89 1.61
N PHE A 258 1.64 15.82 0.86
CA PHE A 258 0.62 15.04 0.18
C PHE A 258 0.99 13.56 0.20
N GLN A 259 0.05 12.67 -0.11
CA GLN A 259 0.28 11.22 0.00
C GLN A 259 0.67 10.58 -1.33
N GLU A 260 0.09 11.07 -2.43
CA GLU A 260 0.31 10.55 -3.78
C GLU A 260 -0.16 11.60 -4.80
N LEU A 261 0.20 11.42 -6.07
CA LEU A 261 -0.30 12.24 -7.16
C LEU A 261 -1.50 11.56 -7.84
N SER A 262 -2.49 12.34 -8.26
CA SER A 262 -3.57 11.85 -9.13
C SER A 262 -3.06 11.55 -10.54
N THR A 263 -3.91 10.94 -11.38
CA THR A 263 -3.61 10.73 -12.81
C THR A 263 -3.35 12.03 -13.58
N ARG A 264 -3.83 13.17 -13.07
CA ARG A 264 -3.56 14.52 -13.59
C ARG A 264 -2.38 15.20 -12.88
N LEU A 265 -1.55 14.42 -12.18
CA LEU A 265 -0.39 14.87 -11.40
C LEU A 265 -0.68 15.84 -10.25
N ASN A 266 -1.95 16.14 -9.95
CA ASN A 266 -2.30 16.96 -8.79
C ASN A 266 -2.12 16.18 -7.48
N PRO A 267 -1.56 16.79 -6.42
CA PRO A 267 -1.43 16.16 -5.11
C PRO A 267 -2.78 15.70 -4.52
N ARG A 268 -2.85 14.46 -4.03
CA ARG A 268 -3.98 13.95 -3.25
C ARG A 268 -3.75 14.20 -1.77
N PHE A 269 -4.81 14.71 -1.13
CA PHE A 269 -4.85 15.06 0.29
C PHE A 269 -3.76 16.04 0.75
N PRO A 270 -3.57 17.17 0.04
CA PRO A 270 -2.56 18.15 0.43
C PRO A 270 -2.90 18.80 1.78
N SER A 271 -1.89 18.93 2.63
CA SER A 271 -1.95 19.56 3.95
C SER A 271 -0.82 20.55 4.10
N PHE A 272 -1.12 21.74 4.59
CA PHE A 272 -0.14 22.75 4.94
C PHE A 272 0.84 22.22 5.99
N VAL A 273 2.12 22.56 5.83
CA VAL A 273 3.20 22.26 6.79
C VAL A 273 3.72 23.56 7.40
N GLY A 274 4.06 24.54 6.57
CA GLY A 274 4.64 25.80 7.02
C GLY A 274 4.90 26.79 5.90
N GLU A 275 5.11 28.06 6.26
CA GLU A 275 5.58 29.10 5.34
C GLU A 275 7.10 28.98 5.13
N ARG A 276 7.56 29.22 3.90
CA ARG A 276 8.98 29.23 3.52
C ARG A 276 9.46 30.66 3.36
N ILE A 277 9.81 31.29 4.49
CA ILE A 277 10.38 32.64 4.51
C ILE A 277 11.82 32.71 3.96
N ASP A 278 12.46 31.54 3.82
CA ASP A 278 13.82 31.36 3.37
C ASP A 278 13.96 31.11 1.87
N VAL A 279 12.85 31.04 1.13
CA VAL A 279 12.85 30.69 -0.29
C VAL A 279 12.26 31.81 -1.11
N GLN A 280 13.04 32.28 -2.09
CA GLN A 280 12.51 33.09 -3.17
C GLN A 280 11.90 32.18 -4.23
N TRP A 281 10.64 32.45 -4.60
CA TRP A 281 9.89 31.62 -5.54
C TRP A 281 10.61 31.45 -6.89
N ALA A 282 11.21 32.52 -7.40
CA ALA A 282 11.93 32.51 -8.66
C ALA A 282 13.13 31.52 -8.66
N ASP A 283 13.88 31.46 -7.55
CA ASP A 283 15.02 30.56 -7.42
C ASP A 283 14.58 29.10 -7.26
N TYR A 284 13.52 28.87 -6.50
CA TYR A 284 12.91 27.54 -6.40
C TYR A 284 12.50 27.02 -7.78
N CYS A 285 11.79 27.84 -8.56
CA CYS A 285 11.35 27.50 -9.92
C CYS A 285 12.52 27.11 -10.84
N ARG A 286 13.70 27.73 -10.71
CA ARG A 286 14.88 27.41 -11.55
C ARG A 286 15.45 26.01 -11.28
N THR A 287 15.34 25.55 -10.04
CA THR A 287 15.88 24.26 -9.60
C THR A 287 14.84 23.14 -9.56
N TYR A 288 13.56 23.50 -9.72
CA TYR A 288 12.45 22.57 -9.60
C TYR A 288 12.45 21.54 -10.73
N LYS A 289 12.29 20.27 -10.33
CA LYS A 289 12.09 19.15 -11.25
C LYS A 289 10.66 18.64 -11.13
N PRO A 290 9.86 18.72 -12.20
CA PRO A 290 8.49 18.23 -12.15
C PRO A 290 8.46 16.72 -11.87
N PRO A 291 7.48 16.24 -11.08
CA PRO A 291 7.29 14.82 -10.90
C PRO A 291 6.92 14.20 -12.25
N THR A 292 7.70 13.20 -12.67
CA THR A 292 7.35 12.38 -13.82
C THR A 292 6.34 11.33 -13.39
N LEU A 293 5.29 11.11 -14.21
CA LEU A 293 4.57 9.84 -14.14
C LEU A 293 5.62 8.77 -14.40
N LYS A 294 5.92 7.90 -13.42
CA LYS A 294 6.55 6.63 -13.74
C LYS A 294 5.60 5.98 -14.74
N GLN A 295 6.00 5.92 -16.01
CA GLN A 295 5.27 5.17 -17.01
C GLN A 295 5.14 3.77 -16.42
N ALA A 296 3.89 3.34 -16.17
CA ALA A 296 3.66 1.92 -16.01
C ALA A 296 4.24 1.30 -17.29
N THR A 297 5.30 0.51 -17.15
CA THR A 297 5.76 -0.35 -18.23
C THR A 297 4.50 -1.04 -18.77
N PRO A 298 4.24 -1.03 -20.10
CA PRO A 298 3.06 -1.67 -20.63
C PRO A 298 3.06 -3.10 -20.12
N ALA A 299 2.15 -3.41 -19.19
CA ALA A 299 1.90 -4.78 -18.84
C ALA A 299 1.50 -5.43 -20.16
N LYS A 300 2.30 -6.40 -20.64
CA LYS A 300 1.87 -7.31 -21.70
C LYS A 300 0.43 -7.70 -21.35
N VAL A 301 -0.48 -7.65 -22.32
CA VAL A 301 -1.85 -8.15 -22.17
C VAL A 301 -1.75 -9.64 -21.88
N VAL A 302 -1.55 -9.97 -20.62
CA VAL A 302 -1.53 -11.30 -20.03
C VAL A 302 -2.84 -11.39 -19.29
N SER A 303 -3.59 -12.46 -19.53
CA SER A 303 -4.97 -12.60 -19.07
C SER A 303 -5.12 -12.28 -17.58
N LEU A 304 -6.22 -11.59 -17.26
CA LEU A 304 -6.64 -11.09 -15.95
C LEU A 304 -6.68 -12.13 -14.81
N LEU A 305 -6.44 -13.40 -15.11
CA LEU A 305 -6.30 -14.48 -14.13
C LEU A 305 -4.92 -14.48 -13.43
N LYS A 306 -3.87 -13.90 -14.04
CA LYS A 306 -2.51 -13.91 -13.46
C LYS A 306 -2.14 -12.70 -12.59
N GLN A 307 -2.84 -11.56 -12.70
CA GLN A 307 -2.52 -10.35 -11.91
C GLN A 307 -3.23 -10.25 -10.55
N LYS A 308 -3.93 -11.32 -10.13
CA LYS A 308 -4.54 -11.42 -8.81
C LYS A 308 -3.57 -12.02 -7.77
N SER A 309 -2.30 -11.65 -7.81
CA SER A 309 -1.35 -11.92 -6.73
C SER A 309 -1.20 -10.65 -5.90
N LEU A 310 -2.17 -10.42 -5.02
CA LEU A 310 -1.94 -9.54 -3.89
C LEU A 310 -1.06 -10.32 -2.92
N ILE A 311 0.17 -9.84 -2.80
CA ILE A 311 1.08 -10.05 -1.69
C ILE A 311 1.95 -11.33 -1.84
N PHE A 312 3.22 -11.11 -2.22
CA PHE A 312 4.37 -12.04 -2.29
C PHE A 312 4.49 -12.95 -3.53
N GLN A 313 5.30 -12.51 -4.50
CA GLN A 313 6.11 -13.40 -5.32
C GLN A 313 7.53 -12.83 -5.36
N ASP A 314 8.41 -13.39 -4.53
CA ASP A 314 9.83 -13.48 -4.86
C ASP A 314 10.06 -14.96 -5.16
N GLY A 315 10.33 -15.28 -6.43
CA GLY A 315 10.91 -16.55 -6.81
C GLY A 315 12.39 -16.31 -7.01
N ASP A 316 13.17 -16.78 -6.05
CA ASP A 316 14.49 -17.40 -6.19
C ASP A 316 15.40 -16.81 -7.30
N ASP A 317 16.37 -15.99 -6.89
CA ASP A 317 17.57 -15.71 -7.67
C ASP A 317 18.39 -17.01 -7.78
N GLY A 318 18.18 -17.76 -8.84
CA GLY A 318 18.88 -19.01 -9.12
C GLY A 318 18.97 -19.31 -10.61
N ASP A 319 20.14 -18.98 -11.16
CA ASP A 319 20.80 -19.49 -12.36
C ASP A 319 20.17 -19.20 -13.75
N ASP A 320 20.96 -18.45 -14.53
CA ASP A 320 20.94 -18.39 -15.98
C ASP A 320 20.94 -19.81 -16.58
N ASP A 321 19.97 -20.09 -17.46
CA ASP A 321 20.23 -20.93 -18.62
C ASP A 321 19.25 -20.59 -19.77
N ASP A 322 19.86 -20.24 -20.89
CA ASP A 322 19.25 -19.93 -22.18
C ASP A 322 18.32 -21.05 -22.65
N VAL A 323 17.06 -20.72 -22.94
CA VAL A 323 16.25 -21.53 -23.86
C VAL A 323 15.59 -20.63 -24.90
N VAL A 324 16.28 -20.53 -26.03
CA VAL A 324 15.77 -20.07 -27.33
C VAL A 324 14.68 -21.05 -27.78
N ILE A 325 13.41 -20.63 -27.85
CA ILE A 325 12.38 -21.38 -28.59
C ILE A 325 11.99 -20.61 -29.84
N SER A 326 12.55 -21.13 -30.93
CA SER A 326 12.23 -20.92 -32.33
C SER A 326 10.72 -21.01 -32.62
N LYS A 327 10.23 -20.10 -33.46
CA LYS A 327 8.91 -20.15 -34.09
C LYS A 327 8.91 -21.26 -35.14
N THR A 328 8.00 -22.24 -35.04
CA THR A 328 7.58 -23.01 -36.22
C THR A 328 6.10 -23.32 -36.19
N THR A 329 5.40 -22.74 -37.15
CA THR A 329 4.06 -23.09 -37.63
C THR A 329 4.06 -24.50 -38.20
N THR A 330 3.19 -25.40 -37.73
CA THR A 330 2.98 -26.71 -38.36
C THR A 330 1.76 -26.66 -39.28
N ILE A 331 2.04 -26.75 -40.57
CA ILE A 331 1.09 -27.16 -41.62
C ILE A 331 0.97 -28.69 -41.56
N ILE A 332 -0.26 -29.18 -41.65
CA ILE A 332 -0.60 -30.61 -41.69
C ILE A 332 -0.39 -31.15 -43.11
N THR A 333 0.39 -32.22 -43.26
CA THR A 333 0.24 -33.17 -44.36
C THR A 333 0.64 -34.59 -43.93
N VAL A 334 -0.12 -35.55 -44.45
CA VAL A 334 -0.25 -36.96 -44.05
C VAL A 334 0.71 -37.86 -44.84
N LYS A 335 0.90 -39.10 -44.31
CA LYS A 335 1.40 -40.36 -44.92
C LYS A 335 2.81 -40.72 -44.50
N ASP A 336 3.21 -41.98 -44.30
CA ASP A 336 2.60 -43.30 -44.14
C ASP A 336 3.77 -44.19 -43.62
N GLY A 337 3.47 -45.28 -42.90
CA GLY A 337 4.28 -46.51 -42.99
C GLY A 337 5.32 -46.82 -41.91
N ASP A 338 4.97 -47.83 -41.11
CA ASP A 338 5.73 -49.06 -40.79
C ASP A 338 6.88 -49.12 -39.76
N ASP A 339 6.68 -50.10 -38.86
CA ASP A 339 7.59 -51.14 -38.33
C ASP A 339 8.95 -50.72 -37.73
N SER A 340 9.47 -51.30 -36.64
CA SER A 340 9.15 -52.49 -35.85
C SER A 340 10.11 -52.51 -34.63
N ASP A 341 9.74 -53.25 -33.57
CA ASP A 341 10.57 -54.11 -32.68
C ASP A 341 12.00 -53.66 -32.22
N LYS A 342 12.57 -54.01 -31.06
CA LYS A 342 12.26 -54.66 -29.76
C LYS A 342 13.62 -54.79 -29.05
N ASP A 343 13.61 -54.87 -27.71
CA ASP A 343 14.57 -55.56 -26.80
C ASP A 343 16.07 -55.19 -26.87
N GLY A 344 16.88 -55.08 -25.81
CA GLY A 344 16.76 -55.39 -24.39
C GLY A 344 18.19 -55.52 -23.79
N ILE A 345 18.28 -55.40 -22.45
CA ILE A 345 19.27 -56.03 -21.55
C ILE A 345 20.65 -55.35 -21.32
N SER A 346 20.95 -55.20 -20.01
CA SER A 346 22.17 -54.75 -19.27
C SER A 346 23.38 -55.71 -19.41
N PRO A 347 24.44 -55.78 -18.55
CA PRO A 347 24.88 -54.96 -17.38
C PRO A 347 26.42 -54.71 -17.28
N ALA A 348 26.86 -54.10 -16.16
CA ALA A 348 28.05 -54.41 -15.34
C ALA A 348 29.00 -53.23 -14.97
N THR A 349 29.28 -53.16 -13.66
CA THR A 349 30.23 -52.37 -12.83
C THR A 349 31.69 -52.89 -12.95
N PRO A 350 32.72 -52.56 -12.08
CA PRO A 350 32.91 -51.57 -10.99
C PRO A 350 34.34 -50.87 -10.94
N ALA A 351 34.58 -50.13 -9.83
CA ALA A 351 35.87 -49.94 -9.09
C ALA A 351 36.83 -48.81 -9.59
N THR A 352 37.60 -48.04 -8.80
CA THR A 352 38.00 -48.02 -7.36
C THR A 352 38.85 -46.77 -7.04
N SER A 353 38.76 -46.24 -5.79
CA SER A 353 39.84 -45.66 -4.92
C SER A 353 40.65 -44.43 -5.41
N SER A 354 41.21 -43.49 -4.64
CA SER A 354 41.76 -43.39 -3.26
C SER A 354 42.12 -41.90 -3.00
N SER A 355 41.68 -41.27 -1.90
CA SER A 355 42.38 -40.90 -0.63
C SER A 355 43.63 -39.99 -0.68
N SER A 356 43.59 -38.86 0.06
CA SER A 356 44.61 -38.26 0.98
C SER A 356 44.29 -36.75 1.17
N SER A 357 43.93 -36.18 2.33
CA SER A 357 44.50 -36.08 3.70
C SER A 357 45.35 -34.80 3.96
N GLY A 358 44.70 -33.75 4.52
CA GLY A 358 45.19 -32.72 5.49
C GLY A 358 46.44 -31.85 5.19
N PRO A 359 46.78 -30.81 5.99
CA PRO A 359 46.23 -30.43 7.31
C PRO A 359 45.99 -28.90 7.59
N THR A 360 45.15 -28.66 8.60
CA THR A 360 45.15 -27.66 9.70
C THR A 360 45.95 -26.33 9.64
N SER A 361 45.27 -25.19 9.90
CA SER A 361 45.67 -24.20 10.95
C SER A 361 44.62 -23.08 11.16
N THR A 362 44.38 -22.74 12.43
CA THR A 362 43.83 -21.46 12.97
C THR A 362 44.95 -20.87 13.87
N PRO A 363 44.98 -19.61 14.39
CA PRO A 363 43.89 -18.63 14.63
C PRO A 363 44.25 -17.13 14.37
N GLN A 364 43.30 -16.17 14.47
CA GLN A 364 43.41 -14.95 15.32
C GLN A 364 42.33 -13.87 15.08
N LYS A 365 41.94 -13.24 16.19
CA LYS A 365 41.12 -12.04 16.36
C LYS A 365 41.75 -10.76 15.78
N ARG A 366 40.90 -9.83 15.32
CA ARG A 366 40.99 -8.33 15.32
C ARG A 366 39.84 -7.86 14.42
N GLY A 367 39.02 -6.86 14.65
CA GLY A 367 38.84 -5.81 15.64
C GLY A 367 37.65 -4.99 15.11
N ALA A 368 36.87 -4.37 15.99
CA ALA A 368 35.80 -3.45 15.58
C ALA A 368 36.39 -2.30 14.77
N VAL A 369 35.75 -1.95 13.65
CA VAL A 369 36.03 -0.70 12.92
C VAL A 369 34.68 -0.08 12.61
N ASP A 370 34.33 0.90 13.43
CA ASP A 370 33.38 1.95 13.10
C ASP A 370 33.86 2.65 11.82
N ASN A 371 32.97 2.78 10.83
CA ASN A 371 33.18 3.65 9.68
C ASN A 371 32.10 4.75 9.72
N ASP A 372 32.24 5.67 10.68
CA ASP A 372 31.80 7.05 10.53
C ASP A 372 32.93 7.77 9.78
N ASP A 373 32.76 8.03 8.47
CA ASP A 373 33.53 9.07 7.76
C ASP A 373 33.06 9.18 6.30
N LYS A 374 31.97 9.92 6.07
CA LYS A 374 31.70 10.68 4.82
C LYS A 374 30.66 11.77 5.10
N ASP A 375 31.07 13.02 5.37
CA ASP A 375 30.64 14.24 4.64
C ASP A 375 31.17 15.55 5.28
N ASP A 376 32.50 15.73 5.31
CA ASP A 376 33.12 16.93 5.90
C ASP A 376 33.07 18.19 5.02
N ASN A 377 32.32 18.18 3.91
CA ASN A 377 32.29 19.31 2.96
C ASN A 377 30.89 19.83 2.60
N LEU A 378 29.83 19.35 3.24
CA LEU A 378 28.48 19.90 3.07
C LEU A 378 28.19 21.01 4.10
N PRO A 379 27.55 22.12 3.69
CA PRO A 379 27.10 23.14 4.64
C PRO A 379 26.13 22.53 5.66
N LEU A 380 26.27 22.95 6.93
CA LEU A 380 25.43 22.45 8.02
C LEU A 380 23.95 22.76 7.73
N CYS A 381 23.08 21.76 7.88
CA CYS A 381 21.65 22.00 7.79
C CYS A 381 21.22 23.07 8.80
N LYS A 382 20.50 24.10 8.35
CA LYS A 382 20.00 25.18 9.22
C LYS A 382 19.04 24.72 10.33
N TYR A 383 18.47 23.51 10.21
CA TYR A 383 17.64 22.88 11.23
C TYR A 383 18.44 21.91 12.13
N GLY A 384 19.73 21.71 11.84
CA GLY A 384 20.66 20.88 12.58
C GLY A 384 20.15 19.46 12.81
N VAL A 385 20.42 18.95 14.02
CA VAL A 385 20.06 17.59 14.47
C VAL A 385 18.55 17.30 14.51
N ASN A 386 17.71 18.35 14.41
CA ASN A 386 16.25 18.26 14.46
C ASN A 386 15.62 18.55 13.08
N CYS A 387 16.38 18.39 12.00
CA CYS A 387 15.86 18.57 10.66
C CYS A 387 14.71 17.59 10.38
N TYR A 388 13.56 18.12 10.00
CA TYR A 388 12.36 17.35 9.66
C TYR A 388 12.25 17.04 8.16
N ARG A 389 13.19 17.54 7.33
CA ARG A 389 13.18 17.35 5.87
C ARG A 389 13.77 15.99 5.52
N LYS A 390 12.98 15.17 4.82
CA LYS A 390 13.36 13.81 4.39
C LYS A 390 13.62 13.69 2.88
N ASN A 391 13.54 14.79 2.13
CA ASN A 391 13.79 14.81 0.70
C ASN A 391 15.26 14.37 0.39
N PRO A 392 15.48 13.39 -0.51
CA PRO A 392 16.81 12.95 -0.92
C PRO A 392 17.74 14.07 -1.41
N ASP A 393 17.22 15.12 -2.06
CA ASP A 393 18.03 16.23 -2.54
C ASP A 393 18.53 17.13 -1.40
N HIS A 394 17.74 17.27 -0.33
CA HIS A 394 18.16 17.99 0.89
C HIS A 394 19.29 17.24 1.61
N LEU A 395 19.19 15.91 1.70
CA LEU A 395 20.21 15.08 2.34
C LEU A 395 21.54 15.05 1.56
N LYS A 396 21.51 15.31 0.24
CA LYS A 396 22.71 15.47 -0.59
C LYS A 396 23.36 16.85 -0.50
N GLN A 397 22.64 17.87 -0.03
CA GLN A 397 23.08 19.26 -0.03
C GLN A 397 23.51 19.76 1.36
N TYR A 398 23.08 19.09 2.44
CA TYR A 398 23.31 19.55 3.81
C TYR A 398 23.70 18.43 4.77
N SER A 399 24.71 18.67 5.61
CA SER A 399 25.13 17.75 6.67
C SER A 399 24.21 17.85 7.90
N HIS A 400 24.02 16.71 8.58
CA HIS A 400 23.17 16.58 9.77
C HIS A 400 23.95 15.87 10.88
N PRO A 401 24.48 16.58 11.89
CA PRO A 401 25.19 15.91 12.97
C PRO A 401 24.25 14.97 13.75
N HIS A 402 24.70 13.75 14.04
CA HIS A 402 23.93 12.81 14.85
C HIS A 402 23.91 13.24 16.32
N LYS A 403 22.75 13.05 16.98
CA LYS A 403 22.57 13.28 18.41
C LYS A 403 23.42 12.24 19.17
N LYS A 404 24.55 12.63 19.77
CA LYS A 404 25.30 11.75 20.68
C LYS A 404 24.32 11.24 21.75
N ALA A 405 24.19 9.92 21.87
CA ALA A 405 23.47 9.30 22.97
C ALA A 405 24.08 9.82 24.28
N ARG A 406 23.23 10.30 25.20
CA ARG A 406 23.69 10.67 26.54
C ARG A 406 24.22 9.41 27.21
N SER A 407 25.49 9.45 27.60
CA SER A 407 26.19 8.50 28.47
C SER A 407 25.51 8.36 29.82
#